data_AF-A0A926ISQ6-F1
#
_entry.id   AF-A0A926ISQ6-F1
#
_cell.length_a   1.000
_cell.length_b   1.000
_cell.length_c   1.000
_cell.angle_alpha   90.00
_cell.angle_beta   90.00
_cell.angle_gamma   90.00
#
_symmetry.space_group_name_H-M   'P 1'
#
loop_
_entity.id
_entity.type
_entity.pdbx_description
1 polymer ?
#
loop_
_entity_poly.entity_id
_entity_poly.type
_entity_poly.pdbx_seq_one_letter_code
_entity_poly.pdbx_strand_id
1 'polypeptide(L)'
;MRKNIFWSAILALSMPLSLLISCQSDDEFVSGKQEGKGASISLDVNYPEFGGNTRTSLEEIEGDMVGNWAEGDKLLITDASGNNVGSLELTDGAGTKHATFTGNLSSNVQNGTHEFTFTYLGAGVQTDEISSSTYNLDFSSQDGDYTELNRYDVFSGKGRYTVVNGTSYAEEALQFKKLLALAHFELIFPDGVSLTGEKVEISGTNLKNSVDIDLTNGALKNPTNNNIIVSGTNGDFYITMIPSEDVTPTFSVNINGTEYESTLSMRTWTAGEFVRQAYKKGVPVKMEAKEDETEIKFIDLGLPSGILWADRNLGANTKYEYGKLIGWGDVTMEKTSTQTKDYPCPYNMNSYYLQKNYYKNCTGDTRYDVVAYQLGSEYYTPNTDNWNELFNNCSGCFETLTDKDNNSINVLKLTSDINHEVLYLPLSGNRSGNNITNRGVKGYYWSAVFCLWFGGQYHEKSGVYYFFKEKDGDTVQESNYYTTMGMSIRPIKYGK
;
A
#
# COMPACT_ATOMS: atom_id res chain seq x y z
N MET A 1 5.60 81.70 18.07
CA MET A 1 6.00 81.04 19.33
C MET A 1 6.95 79.91 18.94
N ARG A 2 8.28 80.13 18.95
CA ARG A 2 9.23 79.84 20.06
C ARG A 2 9.00 78.44 20.64
N LYS A 3 9.80 77.45 20.21
CA LYS A 3 11.11 77.02 20.78
C LYS A 3 10.94 76.23 22.08
N ASN A 4 11.30 74.94 22.10
CA ASN A 4 12.52 74.48 22.78
C ASN A 4 12.73 72.96 22.66
N ILE A 5 13.89 72.63 22.11
CA ILE A 5 14.67 71.42 22.33
C ILE A 5 15.15 71.44 23.79
N PHE A 6 15.04 70.32 24.51
CA PHE A 6 15.86 70.07 25.70
C PHE A 6 16.42 68.65 25.69
N TRP A 7 17.74 68.62 25.79
CA TRP A 7 18.61 67.52 26.15
C TRP A 7 18.56 67.24 27.66
N SER A 8 19.22 66.13 28.07
CA SER A 8 19.61 65.73 29.44
C SER A 8 18.58 64.86 30.19
N ALA A 9 18.91 63.81 30.94
CA ALA A 9 20.17 63.17 31.31
C ALA A 9 19.90 61.75 31.87
N ILE A 10 20.88 60.87 31.68
CA ILE A 10 21.44 59.87 32.60
C ILE A 10 20.59 59.53 33.85
N LEU A 11 20.16 58.26 33.95
CA LEU A 11 20.17 57.54 35.23
C LEU A 11 20.39 56.04 34.97
N ALA A 12 21.64 55.62 35.15
CA ALA A 12 22.01 54.22 35.30
C ALA A 12 21.69 53.80 36.74
N LEU A 13 20.85 52.78 36.91
CA LEU A 13 20.64 52.12 38.19
C LEU A 13 21.27 50.73 38.14
N SER A 14 22.39 50.68 38.84
CA SER A 14 23.27 49.55 39.13
C SER A 14 22.55 48.37 39.78
N MET A 15 22.77 47.16 39.25
CA MET A 15 22.64 45.92 40.01
C MET A 15 24.02 45.51 40.58
N PRO A 16 24.08 44.91 41.79
CA PRO A 16 25.32 44.77 42.54
C PRO A 16 26.24 43.69 41.98
N LEU A 17 27.50 44.08 41.80
CA LEU A 17 28.65 43.24 41.61
C LEU A 17 29.08 42.63 42.96
N SER A 18 29.08 41.31 43.08
CA SER A 18 29.73 40.56 44.18
C SER A 18 29.75 39.07 43.79
N LEU A 19 30.84 38.30 43.86
CA LEU A 19 32.22 38.47 44.29
C LEU A 19 33.00 37.33 43.61
N LEU A 20 34.07 37.65 42.88
CA LEU A 20 35.11 36.67 42.54
C LEU A 20 35.97 36.48 43.80
N ILE A 21 35.93 35.29 44.40
CA ILE A 21 36.96 34.89 45.37
C ILE A 21 37.97 34.04 44.63
N SER A 22 39.09 34.69 44.33
CA SER A 22 40.39 34.07 44.15
C SER A 22 40.88 33.60 45.53
N CYS A 23 41.12 32.31 45.70
CA CYS A 23 42.05 31.80 46.70
C CYS A 23 43.09 30.93 45.98
N GLN A 24 44.32 31.44 45.92
CA GLN A 24 45.51 30.67 45.63
C GLN A 24 46.00 30.02 46.94
N SER A 25 46.29 28.73 46.83
CA SER A 25 47.16 27.86 47.63
C SER A 25 46.96 27.81 49.15
N ASP A 26 46.46 26.68 49.61
CA ASP A 26 47.21 25.84 50.55
C ASP A 26 47.18 24.40 50.04
N ASP A 27 48.38 23.82 49.91
CA ASP A 27 48.60 22.40 49.65
C ASP A 27 48.12 21.60 50.86
N GLU A 28 46.93 21.01 50.78
CA GLU A 28 46.61 19.79 51.49
C GLU A 28 46.35 18.68 50.47
N PHE A 29 47.36 17.83 50.31
CA PHE A 29 47.26 16.51 49.69
C PHE A 29 46.26 15.67 50.49
N VAL A 30 44.98 15.76 50.15
CA VAL A 30 44.00 14.73 50.50
C VAL A 30 43.89 13.81 49.30
N SER A 31 44.60 12.68 49.37
CA SER A 31 44.43 11.52 48.49
C SER A 31 43.07 10.84 48.78
N GLY A 32 41.99 11.54 48.46
CA GLY A 32 40.66 10.95 48.33
C GLY A 32 40.47 10.53 46.88
N LYS A 33 40.44 9.22 46.60
CA LYS A 33 39.89 8.71 45.34
C LYS A 33 38.49 9.31 45.16
N GLN A 34 38.31 10.24 44.21
CA GLN A 34 37.00 10.46 43.64
C GLN A 34 36.63 9.19 42.87
N GLU A 35 35.63 8.47 43.37
CA GLU A 35 35.02 7.37 42.64
C GLU A 35 34.41 7.89 41.33
N GLY A 36 35.08 7.57 40.21
CA GLY A 36 34.46 7.11 38.97
C GLY A 36 33.54 8.03 38.15
N LYS A 37 33.36 9.32 38.47
CA LYS A 37 32.52 10.23 37.66
C LYS A 37 33.38 11.02 36.66
N GLY A 38 33.13 10.84 35.36
CA GLY A 38 33.81 11.60 34.30
C GLY A 38 33.33 13.05 34.20
N ALA A 39 33.79 13.79 33.18
CA ALA A 39 33.56 15.23 33.09
C ALA A 39 32.07 15.60 33.02
N SER A 40 31.66 16.66 33.75
CA SER A 40 30.30 17.19 33.68
C SER A 40 30.07 17.93 32.37
N ILE A 41 28.89 17.70 31.80
CA ILE A 41 28.41 18.31 30.56
C ILE A 41 27.02 18.90 30.79
N SER A 42 26.83 20.13 30.29
CA SER A 42 25.57 20.87 30.29
C SER A 42 25.29 21.37 28.87
N LEU A 43 24.06 21.22 28.43
CA LEU A 43 23.65 21.49 27.06
C LEU A 43 22.32 22.24 27.04
N ASP A 44 22.32 23.43 26.44
CA ASP A 44 21.11 24.21 26.16
C ASP A 44 20.64 23.93 24.73
N VAL A 45 19.39 23.46 24.59
CA VAL A 45 18.85 22.98 23.31
C VAL A 45 17.45 23.51 23.04
N ASN A 46 17.22 23.80 21.76
CA ASN A 46 15.88 24.05 21.26
C ASN A 46 15.28 22.76 20.71
N TYR A 47 14.00 22.55 20.96
CA TYR A 47 13.22 21.48 20.35
C TYR A 47 13.15 21.72 18.83
N PRO A 48 13.47 20.72 17.98
CA PRO A 48 13.39 20.91 16.54
C PRO A 48 11.92 21.02 16.11
N GLU A 49 11.54 22.16 15.55
CA GLU A 49 10.17 22.39 15.08
C GLU A 49 9.92 21.68 13.74
N PHE A 50 8.70 21.17 13.55
CA PHE A 50 8.08 21.23 12.23
C PHE A 50 7.55 22.66 12.14
N GLY A 51 8.09 23.57 11.32
CA GLY A 51 7.58 24.94 11.11
C GLY A 51 7.10 25.78 12.33
N GLY A 52 6.73 27.05 12.11
CA GLY A 52 6.81 28.09 13.15
C GLY A 52 5.71 28.12 14.24
N ASN A 53 6.16 28.47 15.47
CA ASN A 53 5.44 29.00 16.65
C ASN A 53 4.75 28.03 17.64
N THR A 54 4.50 28.54 18.86
CA THR A 54 4.49 27.87 20.20
C THR A 54 3.06 27.50 20.67
N ARG A 55 2.70 26.54 21.55
CA ARG A 55 3.27 25.75 22.68
C ARG A 55 2.38 24.50 22.92
N THR A 56 2.93 23.32 23.30
CA THR A 56 2.47 22.19 24.17
C THR A 56 3.14 20.86 23.73
N SER A 57 2.93 19.75 24.46
CA SER A 57 3.26 18.36 24.04
C SER A 57 2.67 18.05 22.66
N LEU A 58 3.41 17.38 21.74
CA LEU A 58 3.07 17.15 20.32
C LEU A 58 1.59 17.42 20.00
N GLU A 59 1.29 18.69 19.72
CA GLU A 59 -0.06 19.16 19.41
C GLU A 59 -0.03 19.71 17.99
N GLU A 60 -1.06 19.38 17.23
CA GLU A 60 -1.28 20.00 15.95
C GLU A 60 -1.79 21.44 16.16
N ILE A 61 -1.03 22.42 15.67
CA ILE A 61 -1.36 23.86 15.71
C ILE A 61 -1.44 24.38 14.25
N GLU A 62 -2.11 25.52 14.01
CA GLU A 62 -2.29 26.15 12.68
C GLU A 62 -0.99 26.24 11.84
N GLY A 63 -0.66 25.16 11.13
CA GLY A 63 0.53 25.07 10.28
C GLY A 63 1.38 23.83 10.54
N ASP A 64 1.53 23.38 11.79
CA ASP A 64 2.60 22.44 12.14
C ASP A 64 2.36 21.56 13.40
N MET A 65 3.16 20.48 13.53
CA MET A 65 3.31 19.73 14.79
C MET A 65 4.36 20.40 15.66
N VAL A 66 3.98 20.80 16.87
CA VAL A 66 4.88 21.51 17.77
C VAL A 66 5.16 20.64 18.99
N GLY A 67 6.43 20.42 19.31
CA GLY A 67 6.85 19.69 20.51
C GLY A 67 7.50 20.59 21.55
N ASN A 68 7.43 20.15 22.81
CA ASN A 68 8.12 20.71 23.96
C ASN A 68 8.86 19.58 24.66
N TRP A 69 9.92 19.92 25.38
CA TRP A 69 10.61 18.98 26.26
C TRP A 69 9.75 18.61 27.46
N ALA A 70 9.83 17.37 27.90
CA ALA A 70 9.10 16.82 29.04
C ALA A 70 10.05 16.38 30.16
N GLU A 71 9.58 16.46 31.40
CA GLU A 71 10.32 15.93 32.55
C GLU A 71 10.63 14.44 32.32
N GLY A 72 11.89 14.05 32.57
CA GLY A 72 12.39 12.70 32.34
C GLY A 72 12.91 12.45 30.91
N ASP A 73 12.87 13.42 30.00
CA ASP A 73 13.52 13.30 28.70
C ASP A 73 15.03 13.12 28.85
N LYS A 74 15.60 12.25 28.00
CA LYS A 74 17.02 11.91 28.01
C LYS A 74 17.65 12.03 26.63
N LEU A 75 18.91 12.46 26.59
CA LEU A 75 19.76 12.46 25.40
C LEU A 75 20.88 11.44 25.56
N LEU A 76 21.03 10.54 24.59
CA LEU A 76 22.19 9.67 24.47
C LEU A 76 23.38 10.46 23.91
N ILE A 77 24.57 10.29 24.49
CA ILE A 77 25.83 10.81 23.96
C ILE A 77 26.68 9.65 23.45
N THR A 78 27.09 9.73 22.19
CA THR A 78 28.03 8.81 21.58
C THR A 78 29.27 9.52 21.04
N ASP A 79 30.41 8.82 21.06
CA ASP A 79 31.65 9.28 20.42
C ASP A 79 31.62 9.09 18.89
N ALA A 80 32.68 9.53 18.21
CA ALA A 80 32.82 9.38 16.75
C ALA A 80 32.83 7.93 16.25
N SER A 81 33.01 6.94 17.13
CA SER A 81 32.92 5.50 16.82
C SER A 81 31.53 4.92 17.16
N GLY A 82 30.64 5.71 17.73
CA GLY A 82 29.28 5.31 18.11
C GLY A 82 29.23 4.64 19.47
N ASN A 83 30.30 4.68 20.27
CA ASN A 83 30.27 4.13 21.62
C ASN A 83 29.49 5.07 22.53
N ASN A 84 28.63 4.51 23.38
CA ASN A 84 27.96 5.27 24.43
C ASN A 84 28.99 5.82 25.43
N VAL A 85 29.03 7.14 25.57
CA VAL A 85 29.93 7.85 26.48
C VAL A 85 29.18 8.67 27.51
N GLY A 86 27.85 8.54 27.61
CA GLY A 86 27.05 9.17 28.64
C GLY A 86 25.61 9.42 28.22
N SER A 87 24.82 9.84 29.20
CA SER A 87 23.44 10.29 29.02
C SER A 87 23.26 11.65 29.69
N LEU A 88 22.41 12.49 29.09
CA LEU A 88 21.93 13.72 29.71
C LEU A 88 20.47 13.58 30.05
N GLU A 89 20.08 14.14 31.18
CA GLU A 89 18.68 14.23 31.62
C GLU A 89 18.25 15.70 31.61
N LEU A 90 16.98 15.94 31.29
CA LEU A 90 16.39 17.26 31.38
C LEU A 90 16.44 17.76 32.82
N THR A 91 16.98 18.96 33.03
CA THR A 91 17.09 19.57 34.37
C THR A 91 16.43 20.94 34.49
N ASP A 92 16.22 21.65 33.38
CA ASP A 92 15.46 22.89 33.33
C ASP A 92 14.74 23.05 31.98
N GLY A 93 13.62 23.77 31.97
CA GLY A 93 12.86 24.08 30.75
C GLY A 93 11.79 23.06 30.35
N ALA A 94 11.38 22.16 31.26
CA ALA A 94 10.26 21.25 31.04
C ALA A 94 8.96 22.01 30.69
N GLY A 95 8.23 21.50 29.69
CA GLY A 95 7.04 22.14 29.13
C GLY A 95 7.34 23.32 28.20
N THR A 96 8.61 23.52 27.81
CA THR A 96 9.02 24.60 26.90
C THR A 96 9.82 24.08 25.70
N LYS A 97 10.04 24.94 24.71
CA LYS A 97 10.88 24.63 23.55
C LYS A 97 12.37 24.72 23.82
N HIS A 98 12.78 25.40 24.89
CA HIS A 98 14.18 25.60 25.25
C HIS A 98 14.47 24.90 26.58
N ALA A 99 15.40 23.97 26.58
CA ALA A 99 15.69 23.13 27.71
C ALA A 99 17.19 23.04 28.00
N THR A 100 17.51 22.83 29.27
CA THR A 100 18.87 22.53 29.72
C THR A 100 18.94 21.06 30.15
N PHE A 101 19.82 20.32 29.47
CA PHE A 101 20.14 18.93 29.76
C PHE A 101 21.50 18.85 30.45
N THR A 102 21.60 18.06 31.52
CA THR A 102 22.87 17.87 32.22
C THR A 102 23.16 16.41 32.50
N GLY A 103 24.45 16.09 32.61
CA GLY A 103 24.91 14.75 32.94
C GLY A 103 26.42 14.69 33.03
N ASN A 104 26.96 13.47 33.03
CA ASN A 104 28.39 13.23 33.09
C ASN A 104 28.82 12.33 31.93
N LEU A 105 29.95 12.66 31.34
CA LEU A 105 30.63 11.79 30.41
C LEU A 105 31.25 10.59 31.15
N SER A 106 31.47 9.51 30.43
CA SER A 106 32.22 8.35 30.90
C SER A 106 33.62 8.77 31.35
N SER A 107 34.14 8.14 32.41
CA SER A 107 35.48 8.39 32.92
C SER A 107 36.60 8.10 31.89
N ASN A 108 36.27 7.40 30.81
CA ASN A 108 37.20 7.08 29.73
C ASN A 108 37.42 8.25 28.75
N VAL A 109 36.54 9.26 28.75
CA VAL A 109 36.70 10.46 27.92
C VAL A 109 37.84 11.33 28.49
N GLN A 110 38.90 11.48 27.71
CA GLN A 110 40.10 12.23 28.11
C GLN A 110 39.95 13.74 27.87
N ASN A 111 40.83 14.54 28.48
CA ASN A 111 40.91 15.97 28.14
C ASN A 111 41.27 16.16 26.66
N GLY A 112 40.68 17.17 26.03
CA GLY A 112 40.86 17.48 24.61
C GLY A 112 39.55 17.77 23.89
N THR A 113 39.64 18.05 22.59
CA THR A 113 38.49 18.28 21.72
C THR A 113 37.96 16.95 21.20
N HIS A 114 36.67 16.73 21.39
CA HIS A 114 35.95 15.54 20.94
C HIS A 114 34.76 15.94 20.08
N GLU A 115 34.37 15.03 19.20
CA GLU A 115 33.14 15.13 18.43
C GLU A 115 32.13 14.16 19.04
N PHE A 116 30.98 14.69 19.43
CA PHE A 116 29.90 13.92 20.02
C PHE A 116 28.64 14.01 19.18
N THR A 117 27.92 12.90 19.13
CA THR A 117 26.56 12.83 18.60
C THR A 117 25.60 12.70 19.77
N PHE A 118 24.61 13.58 19.79
CA PHE A 118 23.53 13.62 20.76
C PHE A 118 22.28 13.11 20.05
N THR A 119 21.60 12.13 20.65
CA THR A 119 20.40 11.54 20.05
C THR A 119 19.30 11.44 21.09
N TYR A 120 18.13 12.00 20.78
CA TYR A 120 16.90 11.73 21.48
C TYR A 120 16.17 10.60 20.76
N LEU A 121 15.86 9.54 21.49
CA LEU A 121 15.33 8.30 20.92
C LEU A 121 13.82 8.14 21.15
N GLY A 122 13.16 9.19 21.64
CA GLY A 122 11.75 9.16 22.01
C GLY A 122 11.53 9.07 23.52
N ALA A 123 10.31 9.41 23.93
CA ALA A 123 9.92 9.44 25.33
C ALA A 123 10.07 8.06 26.00
N GLY A 124 10.68 8.05 27.20
CA GLY A 124 10.80 6.86 28.04
C GLY A 124 11.96 5.90 27.70
N VAL A 125 12.75 6.17 26.65
CA VAL A 125 13.90 5.34 26.28
C VAL A 125 15.01 5.43 27.34
N GLN A 126 15.50 4.28 27.80
CA GLN A 126 16.61 4.19 28.76
C GLN A 126 17.96 4.22 28.01
N THR A 127 18.51 5.42 27.85
CA THR A 127 19.75 5.65 27.07
C THR A 127 20.99 4.99 27.68
N ASP A 128 21.02 4.76 28.98
CA ASP A 128 22.14 4.15 29.70
C ASP A 128 22.36 2.66 29.35
N GLU A 129 21.34 1.99 28.80
CA GLU A 129 21.40 0.57 28.44
C GLU A 129 21.90 0.33 27.01
N ILE A 130 22.09 1.40 26.23
CA ILE A 130 22.48 1.33 24.82
C ILE A 130 23.99 1.15 24.70
N SER A 131 24.41 0.00 24.18
CA SER A 131 25.84 -0.34 23.98
C SER A 131 26.23 -0.56 22.51
N SER A 132 25.26 -0.58 21.60
CA SER A 132 25.49 -0.72 20.16
C SER A 132 25.81 0.63 19.52
N SER A 133 26.55 0.64 18.40
CA SER A 133 26.75 1.83 17.57
C SER A 133 25.56 2.16 16.67
N THR A 134 24.53 1.31 16.69
CA THR A 134 23.24 1.56 16.04
C THR A 134 22.08 1.34 17.00
N TYR A 135 20.96 2.04 16.75
CA TYR A 135 19.70 1.85 17.46
C TYR A 135 18.59 1.53 16.46
N ASN A 136 17.94 0.38 16.60
CA ASN A 136 16.86 -0.01 15.70
C ASN A 136 15.55 0.67 16.12
N LEU A 137 14.87 1.25 15.15
CA LEU A 137 13.50 1.73 15.26
C LEU A 137 12.59 0.74 14.56
N ASP A 138 11.59 0.25 15.28
CA ASP A 138 10.57 -0.66 14.77
C ASP A 138 9.19 0.02 14.82
N PHE A 139 8.63 0.22 13.63
CA PHE A 139 7.32 0.80 13.36
C PHE A 139 6.38 -0.22 12.69
N SER A 140 6.69 -1.52 12.77
CA SER A 140 5.83 -2.59 12.26
C SER A 140 4.44 -2.58 12.89
N SER A 141 4.32 -2.06 14.13
CA SER A 141 3.05 -1.73 14.75
C SER A 141 3.10 -0.37 15.42
N GLN A 142 2.03 0.41 15.24
CA GLN A 142 1.87 1.74 15.85
C GLN A 142 0.47 1.86 16.46
N ASP A 143 0.39 2.61 17.55
CA ASP A 143 -0.89 3.12 18.06
C ASP A 143 -1.20 4.42 17.30
N GLY A 144 -2.42 4.54 16.78
CA GLY A 144 -2.89 5.67 15.99
C GLY A 144 -3.21 6.92 16.82
N ASP A 145 -3.20 6.83 18.15
CA ASP A 145 -3.38 7.98 19.03
C ASP A 145 -2.19 8.95 18.92
N TYR A 146 -2.49 10.23 18.70
CA TYR A 146 -1.48 11.27 18.59
C TYR A 146 -0.61 11.40 19.85
N THR A 147 -1.13 11.01 21.03
CA THR A 147 -0.37 11.08 22.28
C THR A 147 0.81 10.11 22.30
N GLU A 148 0.79 9.07 21.46
CA GLU A 148 1.83 8.05 21.38
C GLU A 148 2.98 8.45 20.43
N LEU A 149 2.81 9.51 19.62
CA LEU A 149 3.85 9.97 18.69
C LEU A 149 5.14 10.42 19.40
N ASN A 150 5.07 10.85 20.66
CA ASN A 150 6.23 11.30 21.42
C ASN A 150 7.25 10.18 21.69
N ARG A 151 6.79 8.92 21.69
CA ARG A 151 7.66 7.73 21.79
C ARG A 151 8.48 7.52 20.53
N TYR A 152 8.01 8.08 19.42
CA TYR A 152 8.56 7.88 18.09
C TYR A 152 9.16 9.15 17.50
N ASP A 153 9.13 10.28 18.21
CA ASP A 153 9.77 11.52 17.77
C ASP A 153 11.27 11.46 18.04
N VAL A 154 12.05 11.18 16.99
CA VAL A 154 13.50 10.95 17.09
C VAL A 154 14.25 12.09 16.41
N PHE A 155 15.25 12.62 17.10
CA PHE A 155 16.13 13.66 16.56
C PHE A 155 17.58 13.47 16.98
N SER A 156 18.49 13.89 16.10
CA SER A 156 19.93 13.80 16.33
C SER A 156 20.64 15.09 15.96
N GLY A 157 21.70 15.39 16.69
CA GLY A 157 22.55 16.56 16.51
C GLY A 157 24.00 16.18 16.80
N LYS A 158 24.93 16.78 16.06
CA LYS A 158 26.36 16.50 16.17
C LYS A 158 27.12 17.79 16.43
N GLY A 159 28.07 17.76 17.37
CA GLY A 159 28.80 18.95 17.77
C GLY A 159 30.15 18.66 18.40
N ARG A 160 31.01 19.69 18.42
CA ARG A 160 32.36 19.63 18.98
C ARG A 160 32.41 20.18 20.40
N TYR A 161 33.08 19.45 21.30
CA TYR A 161 33.19 19.78 22.71
C TYR A 161 34.63 19.66 23.18
N THR A 162 35.08 20.62 23.98
CA THR A 162 36.38 20.57 24.62
C THR A 162 36.23 20.20 26.08
N VAL A 163 36.87 19.10 26.50
CA VAL A 163 36.89 18.58 27.88
C VAL A 163 38.18 19.01 28.56
N VAL A 164 38.07 19.71 29.69
CA VAL A 164 39.22 20.17 30.49
C VAL A 164 38.87 20.10 31.96
N ASN A 165 39.72 19.43 32.75
CA ASN A 165 39.65 19.39 34.22
C ASN A 165 38.25 19.03 34.76
N GLY A 166 37.63 18.00 34.20
CA GLY A 166 36.34 17.48 34.67
C GLY A 166 35.12 18.31 34.26
N THR A 167 35.28 19.30 33.37
CA THR A 167 34.16 20.06 32.75
C THR A 167 34.27 20.02 31.24
N SER A 168 33.14 20.06 30.53
CA SER A 168 33.10 20.21 29.06
C SER A 168 32.41 21.50 28.63
N TYR A 169 32.84 22.08 27.51
CA TYR A 169 32.21 23.24 26.91
C TYR A 169 32.01 23.01 25.41
N ALA A 170 30.85 23.41 24.88
CA ALA A 170 30.56 23.34 23.45
C ALA A 170 31.36 24.39 22.69
N GLU A 171 31.93 24.01 21.54
CA GLU A 171 32.61 24.96 20.63
C GLU A 171 31.60 25.73 19.76
N GLU A 172 30.40 25.18 19.59
CA GLU A 172 29.32 25.73 18.78
C GLU A 172 27.94 25.34 19.33
N ALA A 173 26.90 26.05 18.90
CA ALA A 173 25.52 25.71 19.25
C ALA A 173 25.09 24.42 18.54
N LEU A 174 24.60 23.45 19.30
CA LEU A 174 24.11 22.19 18.76
C LEU A 174 22.80 22.40 18.00
N GLN A 175 22.68 21.81 16.81
CA GLN A 175 21.44 21.81 16.04
C GLN A 175 20.90 20.38 15.90
N PHE A 176 19.69 20.16 16.39
CA PHE A 176 18.96 18.91 16.20
C PHE A 176 18.20 18.90 14.89
N LYS A 177 18.14 17.73 14.26
CA LYS A 177 17.30 17.44 13.11
C LYS A 177 16.40 16.26 13.42
N LYS A 178 15.12 16.38 13.10
CA LYS A 178 14.19 15.25 13.09
C LYS A 178 14.63 14.24 12.04
N LEU A 179 14.60 12.97 12.41
CA LEU A 179 15.03 11.89 11.51
C LEU A 179 13.86 11.27 10.74
N LEU A 180 12.63 11.43 11.24
CA LEU A 180 11.45 10.76 10.72
C LEU A 180 10.39 11.77 10.24
N ALA A 181 9.44 11.29 9.45
CA ALA A 181 8.26 12.04 9.06
C ALA A 181 7.06 11.63 9.92
N LEU A 182 6.08 12.52 10.04
CA LEU A 182 4.79 12.23 10.66
C LEU A 182 3.68 12.32 9.63
N ALA A 183 2.59 11.59 9.84
CA ALA A 183 1.41 11.64 9.00
C ALA A 183 0.14 11.60 9.84
N HIS A 184 -0.89 12.28 9.36
CA HIS A 184 -2.27 12.20 9.85
C HIS A 184 -3.15 11.71 8.71
N PHE A 185 -3.87 10.62 8.90
CA PHE A 185 -4.77 10.01 7.91
C PHE A 185 -6.20 9.93 8.44
N GLU A 186 -7.16 10.09 7.52
CA GLU A 186 -8.60 9.95 7.80
C GLU A 186 -9.20 8.96 6.80
N LEU A 187 -9.61 7.78 7.27
CA LEU A 187 -10.28 6.76 6.47
C LEU A 187 -11.76 7.11 6.31
N ILE A 188 -12.20 7.25 5.06
CA ILE A 188 -13.57 7.60 4.69
C ILE A 188 -14.22 6.35 4.09
N PHE A 189 -15.15 5.75 4.83
CA PHE A 189 -15.89 4.56 4.41
C PHE A 189 -17.23 4.91 3.74
N PRO A 190 -17.84 3.97 2.99
CA PRO A 190 -19.21 4.11 2.49
C PRO A 190 -20.25 4.26 3.62
N ASP A 191 -21.42 4.81 3.27
CA ASP A 191 -22.51 5.05 4.23
C ASP A 191 -22.86 3.79 5.05
N GLY A 192 -22.87 3.92 6.37
CA GLY A 192 -23.21 2.85 7.31
C GLY A 192 -22.05 1.92 7.69
N VAL A 193 -20.84 2.17 7.18
CA VAL A 193 -19.63 1.42 7.53
C VAL A 193 -18.73 2.27 8.44
N SER A 194 -18.24 1.68 9.52
CA SER A 194 -17.33 2.33 10.46
C SER A 194 -16.42 1.32 11.12
N LEU A 195 -15.22 1.75 11.49
CA LEU A 195 -14.31 0.96 12.31
C LEU A 195 -14.82 0.85 13.75
N THR A 196 -14.76 -0.36 14.29
CA THR A 196 -15.10 -0.71 15.68
C THR A 196 -13.92 -1.36 16.42
N GLY A 197 -12.71 -0.89 16.11
CA GLY A 197 -11.46 -1.34 16.74
C GLY A 197 -10.67 -2.37 15.93
N GLU A 198 -11.05 -2.60 14.67
CA GLU A 198 -10.23 -3.37 13.74
C GLU A 198 -8.89 -2.67 13.49
N LYS A 199 -7.88 -3.47 13.19
CA LYS A 199 -6.54 -2.96 12.86
C LYS A 199 -6.49 -2.57 11.39
N VAL A 200 -5.88 -1.43 11.11
CA VAL A 200 -5.62 -0.97 9.74
C VAL A 200 -4.24 -1.45 9.35
N GLU A 201 -4.12 -2.11 8.21
CA GLU A 201 -2.85 -2.47 7.61
C GLU A 201 -2.47 -1.43 6.55
N ILE A 202 -1.24 -0.96 6.60
CA ILE A 202 -0.65 -0.09 5.58
C ILE A 202 0.45 -0.88 4.90
N SER A 203 0.32 -1.05 3.60
CA SER A 203 1.26 -1.77 2.73
C SER A 203 1.65 -0.89 1.55
N GLY A 204 2.45 -1.41 0.63
CA GLY A 204 2.69 -0.79 -0.68
C GLY A 204 4.15 -0.64 -1.06
N THR A 205 4.36 -0.02 -2.22
CA THR A 205 5.70 0.13 -2.81
C THR A 205 6.59 1.00 -1.93
N ASN A 206 7.82 0.53 -1.68
CA ASN A 206 8.86 1.21 -0.91
C ASN A 206 8.47 1.63 0.52
N LEU A 207 7.36 1.10 1.06
CA LEU A 207 6.97 1.35 2.45
C LEU A 207 7.95 0.65 3.39
N LYS A 208 8.53 1.43 4.32
CA LYS A 208 9.46 0.93 5.33
C LYS A 208 8.79 0.92 6.69
N ASN A 209 9.02 -0.14 7.46
CA ASN A 209 8.52 -0.25 8.83
C ASN A 209 9.61 -0.40 9.90
N SER A 210 10.88 -0.54 9.51
CA SER A 210 11.99 -0.56 10.46
C SER A 210 13.24 0.03 9.83
N VAL A 211 14.06 0.69 10.65
CA VAL A 211 15.30 1.37 10.23
C VAL A 211 16.27 1.48 11.41
N ASP A 212 17.56 1.44 11.14
CA ASP A 212 18.60 1.68 12.14
C ASP A 212 19.03 3.15 12.13
N ILE A 213 19.20 3.75 13.30
CA ILE A 213 19.95 5.00 13.47
C ILE A 213 21.42 4.66 13.63
N ASP A 214 22.29 5.25 12.81
CA ASP A 214 23.73 5.27 13.02
C ASP A 214 24.08 6.27 14.10
N LEU A 215 24.47 5.80 15.28
CA LEU A 215 24.74 6.67 16.42
C LEU A 215 26.08 7.42 16.29
N THR A 216 26.86 7.23 15.23
CA THR A 216 28.05 8.05 14.95
C THR A 216 27.70 9.43 14.35
N ASN A 217 26.51 9.56 13.76
CA ASN A 217 26.14 10.73 12.96
C ASN A 217 24.63 11.01 12.83
N GLY A 218 23.76 10.16 13.37
CA GLY A 218 22.30 10.29 13.29
C GLY A 218 21.68 9.88 11.95
N ALA A 219 22.43 9.27 11.02
CA ALA A 219 21.90 8.85 9.72
C ALA A 219 21.06 7.58 9.83
N LEU A 220 20.02 7.48 9.00
CA LEU A 220 19.20 6.28 8.88
C LEU A 220 19.87 5.24 7.96
N LYS A 221 19.91 3.97 8.39
CA LYS A 221 20.53 2.83 7.69
C LYS A 221 19.62 1.59 7.70
N ASN A 222 19.87 0.68 6.77
CA ASN A 222 19.21 -0.64 6.69
C ASN A 222 17.66 -0.62 6.73
N PRO A 223 16.96 0.28 6.00
CA PRO A 223 15.51 0.34 6.09
C PRO A 223 14.84 -0.90 5.46
N THR A 224 13.94 -1.54 6.20
CA THR A 224 13.26 -2.78 5.80
C THR A 224 11.91 -2.49 5.14
N ASN A 225 11.67 -3.07 3.95
CA ASN A 225 10.38 -3.01 3.26
C ASN A 225 9.40 -4.00 3.89
N ASN A 226 8.34 -3.52 4.53
CA ASN A 226 7.27 -4.37 5.07
C ASN A 226 6.08 -3.50 5.51
N ASN A 227 4.98 -4.16 5.86
CA ASN A 227 3.72 -3.53 6.21
C ASN A 227 3.75 -2.94 7.64
N ILE A 228 2.90 -1.95 7.88
CA ILE A 228 2.67 -1.30 9.17
C ILE A 228 1.26 -1.65 9.64
N ILE A 229 1.12 -2.06 10.90
CA ILE A 229 -0.17 -2.33 11.52
C ILE A 229 -0.53 -1.21 12.49
N VAL A 230 -1.60 -0.49 12.19
CA VAL A 230 -2.13 0.58 13.04
C VAL A 230 -3.26 0.04 13.91
N SER A 231 -3.17 0.30 15.21
CA SER A 231 -4.18 -0.03 16.22
C SER A 231 -4.64 1.22 16.96
N GLY A 232 -5.63 1.11 17.86
CA GLY A 232 -6.09 2.25 18.66
C GLY A 232 -6.83 3.34 17.88
N THR A 233 -7.26 3.07 16.64
CA THR A 233 -7.91 4.06 15.76
C THR A 233 -9.38 3.74 15.49
N ASN A 234 -10.16 4.79 15.22
CA ASN A 234 -11.52 4.74 14.68
C ASN A 234 -11.59 5.11 13.18
N GLY A 235 -10.44 5.17 12.50
CA GLY A 235 -10.29 5.65 11.13
C GLY A 235 -9.60 7.00 11.02
N ASP A 236 -9.50 7.76 12.11
CA ASP A 236 -8.71 8.97 12.22
C ASP A 236 -7.45 8.66 13.07
N PHE A 237 -6.25 8.83 12.51
CA PHE A 237 -5.02 8.42 13.20
C PHE A 237 -3.74 9.10 12.73
N TYR A 238 -2.76 9.09 13.62
CA TYR A 238 -1.43 9.62 13.39
C TYR A 238 -0.39 8.49 13.39
N ILE A 239 0.59 8.56 12.50
CA ILE A 239 1.70 7.61 12.45
C ILE A 239 3.03 8.28 12.14
N THR A 240 4.10 7.59 12.50
CA THR A 240 5.46 7.88 12.07
C THR A 240 5.76 7.13 10.78
N MET A 241 6.39 7.83 9.84
CA MET A 241 6.81 7.32 8.54
C MET A 241 8.32 7.46 8.40
N ILE A 242 8.98 6.39 7.95
CA ILE A 242 10.40 6.43 7.62
C ILE A 242 10.56 7.16 6.26
N PRO A 243 11.43 8.19 6.17
CA PRO A 243 11.69 8.89 4.91
C PRO A 243 12.12 7.93 3.79
N SER A 244 11.49 8.03 2.62
CA SER A 244 11.69 7.15 1.47
C SER A 244 11.14 7.78 0.20
N GLU A 245 11.75 7.47 -0.94
CA GLU A 245 11.30 7.90 -2.26
C GLU A 245 10.27 6.93 -2.85
N ASP A 246 9.41 7.44 -3.75
CA ASP A 246 8.45 6.66 -4.52
C ASP A 246 7.56 5.73 -3.68
N VAL A 247 7.04 6.24 -2.55
CA VAL A 247 6.17 5.48 -1.65
C VAL A 247 4.72 5.61 -2.08
N THR A 248 4.04 4.48 -2.21
CA THR A 248 2.62 4.40 -2.56
C THR A 248 1.89 3.59 -1.48
N PRO A 249 1.34 4.24 -0.43
CA PRO A 249 0.72 3.54 0.68
C PRO A 249 -0.68 3.05 0.30
N THR A 250 -0.94 1.78 0.59
CA THR A 250 -2.24 1.10 0.46
C THR A 250 -2.75 0.74 1.83
N PHE A 251 -3.95 1.23 2.16
CA PHE A 251 -4.64 0.99 3.40
C PHE A 251 -5.64 -0.14 3.19
N SER A 252 -5.65 -1.11 4.08
CA SER A 252 -6.63 -2.21 4.08
C SER A 252 -7.14 -2.50 5.47
N VAL A 253 -8.43 -2.87 5.54
CA VAL A 253 -9.06 -3.35 6.78
C VAL A 253 -10.21 -4.29 6.46
N ASN A 254 -10.39 -5.34 7.27
CA ASN A 254 -11.55 -6.21 7.19
C ASN A 254 -12.59 -5.79 8.25
N ILE A 255 -13.78 -5.38 7.81
CA ILE A 255 -14.90 -5.01 8.68
C ILE A 255 -16.03 -6.00 8.43
N ASN A 256 -16.42 -6.76 9.47
CA ASN A 256 -17.49 -7.77 9.40
C ASN A 256 -17.35 -8.78 8.25
N GLY A 257 -16.13 -9.16 7.88
CA GLY A 257 -15.86 -10.12 6.80
C GLY A 257 -15.65 -9.48 5.43
N THR A 258 -16.00 -8.20 5.24
CA THR A 258 -15.72 -7.46 4.00
C THR A 258 -14.38 -6.74 4.11
N GLU A 259 -13.48 -7.01 3.17
CA GLU A 259 -12.22 -6.26 3.05
C GLU A 259 -12.48 -4.92 2.35
N TYR A 260 -11.95 -3.83 2.90
CA TYR A 260 -11.96 -2.51 2.31
C TYR A 260 -10.52 -2.10 2.03
N GLU A 261 -10.24 -1.57 0.83
CA GLU A 261 -8.90 -1.11 0.45
C GLU A 261 -8.93 0.27 -0.24
N SER A 262 -7.81 0.98 -0.14
CA SER A 262 -7.57 2.23 -0.86
C SER A 262 -6.08 2.51 -0.98
N THR A 263 -5.64 3.03 -2.12
CA THR A 263 -4.23 3.36 -2.38
C THR A 263 -4.09 4.84 -2.65
N LEU A 264 -3.19 5.50 -1.91
CA LEU A 264 -2.86 6.90 -2.15
C LEU A 264 -1.83 7.05 -3.29
N SER A 265 -1.76 8.23 -3.88
CA SER A 265 -0.79 8.54 -4.92
C SER A 265 0.65 8.46 -4.41
N MET A 266 1.54 8.02 -5.31
CA MET A 266 2.98 7.98 -5.07
C MET A 266 3.54 9.34 -4.63
N ARG A 267 4.41 9.33 -3.62
CA ARG A 267 5.16 10.53 -3.20
C ARG A 267 6.47 10.18 -2.50
N THR A 268 7.34 11.18 -2.38
CA THR A 268 8.52 11.13 -1.52
C THR A 268 8.18 11.57 -0.09
N TRP A 269 8.73 10.85 0.89
CA TRP A 269 8.70 11.16 2.31
C TRP A 269 10.08 11.65 2.76
N THR A 270 10.13 12.81 3.40
CA THR A 270 11.33 13.54 3.81
C THR A 270 11.40 13.69 5.31
N ALA A 271 12.61 13.66 5.88
CA ALA A 271 12.80 13.77 7.32
C ALA A 271 12.29 15.14 7.85
N GLY A 272 11.55 15.12 8.96
CA GLY A 272 11.03 16.33 9.58
C GLY A 272 9.86 16.97 8.84
N GLU A 273 9.14 16.23 7.99
CA GLU A 273 7.85 16.69 7.46
C GLU A 273 6.66 16.14 8.27
N PHE A 274 5.54 16.86 8.20
CA PHE A 274 4.26 16.39 8.72
C PHE A 274 3.17 16.46 7.65
N VAL A 275 2.68 15.30 7.24
CA VAL A 275 1.74 15.14 6.11
C VAL A 275 0.30 15.05 6.60
N ARG A 276 -0.55 15.94 6.09
CA ARG A 276 -2.00 15.98 6.36
C ARG A 276 -2.76 16.77 5.29
N GLN A 277 -4.09 16.78 5.34
CA GLN A 277 -4.90 17.60 4.43
C GLN A 277 -4.96 19.06 4.87
N ALA A 278 -5.27 19.30 6.16
CA ALA A 278 -5.39 20.64 6.73
C ALA A 278 -5.28 20.56 8.27
N TYR A 279 -5.44 21.69 8.95
CA TYR A 279 -5.50 21.72 10.41
C TYR A 279 -6.58 20.78 10.95
N LYS A 280 -6.15 19.78 11.75
CA LYS A 280 -6.94 18.70 12.35
C LYS A 280 -7.71 17.87 11.33
N LYS A 281 -7.15 17.75 10.12
CA LYS A 281 -7.73 16.95 9.04
C LYS A 281 -6.67 16.08 8.41
N GLY A 282 -6.84 14.77 8.58
CA GLY A 282 -5.98 13.77 7.98
C GLY A 282 -6.05 13.82 6.46
N VAL A 283 -5.04 13.25 5.79
CA VAL A 283 -5.14 12.97 4.37
C VAL A 283 -6.32 12.01 4.17
N PRO A 284 -7.32 12.38 3.35
CA PRO A 284 -8.50 11.55 3.16
C PRO A 284 -8.12 10.30 2.37
N VAL A 285 -8.45 9.13 2.92
CA VAL A 285 -8.28 7.82 2.29
C VAL A 285 -9.67 7.26 2.03
N LYS A 286 -10.13 7.32 0.78
CA LYS A 286 -11.47 6.84 0.41
C LYS A 286 -11.46 5.33 0.29
N MET A 287 -12.05 4.66 1.27
CA MET A 287 -12.07 3.20 1.38
C MET A 287 -13.18 2.63 0.52
N GLU A 288 -12.86 1.65 -0.31
CA GLU A 288 -13.83 0.94 -1.14
C GLU A 288 -13.83 -0.53 -0.77
N ALA A 289 -15.01 -1.17 -0.79
CA ALA A 289 -15.09 -2.61 -0.58
C ALA A 289 -14.31 -3.28 -1.71
N LYS A 290 -13.34 -4.11 -1.33
CA LYS A 290 -12.60 -4.92 -2.27
C LYS A 290 -13.56 -5.91 -2.90
N GLU A 291 -13.76 -5.80 -4.21
CA GLU A 291 -14.56 -6.79 -4.91
C GLU A 291 -13.85 -8.15 -4.81
N ASP A 292 -14.58 -9.19 -4.39
CA ASP A 292 -14.11 -10.55 -4.57
C ASP A 292 -14.13 -10.86 -6.07
N GLU A 293 -12.99 -10.59 -6.72
CA GLU A 293 -12.83 -10.83 -8.14
C GLU A 293 -12.79 -12.32 -8.46
N THR A 294 -12.97 -13.26 -7.53
CA THR A 294 -13.02 -14.71 -7.83
C THR A 294 -14.42 -15.25 -8.08
N GLU A 295 -15.46 -14.57 -7.57
CA GLU A 295 -16.85 -14.97 -7.83
C GLU A 295 -17.30 -14.52 -9.23
N ILE A 296 -17.91 -15.44 -10.00
CA ILE A 296 -18.45 -15.14 -11.32
C ILE A 296 -19.74 -14.32 -11.14
N LYS A 297 -19.74 -13.06 -11.57
CA LYS A 297 -20.93 -12.21 -11.61
C LYS A 297 -21.72 -12.50 -12.88
N PHE A 298 -23.04 -12.54 -12.78
CA PHE A 298 -23.95 -12.72 -13.91
C PHE A 298 -24.72 -11.42 -14.18
N ILE A 299 -24.56 -10.89 -15.39
CA ILE A 299 -25.08 -9.60 -15.84
C ILE A 299 -26.46 -9.82 -16.45
N ASP A 300 -27.45 -9.07 -15.95
CA ASP A 300 -28.77 -8.97 -16.57
C ASP A 300 -28.74 -7.90 -17.67
N LEU A 301 -28.75 -8.34 -18.93
CA LEU A 301 -28.79 -7.44 -20.10
C LEU A 301 -30.23 -7.05 -20.48
N GLY A 302 -31.24 -7.45 -19.71
CA GLY A 302 -32.66 -7.20 -20.00
C GLY A 302 -33.17 -7.97 -21.21
N LEU A 303 -32.49 -9.05 -21.63
CA LEU A 303 -32.85 -9.83 -22.81
C LEU A 303 -34.26 -10.44 -22.66
N PRO A 304 -35.03 -10.58 -23.75
CA PRO A 304 -36.38 -11.16 -23.71
C PRO A 304 -36.48 -12.54 -23.02
N SER A 305 -35.44 -13.36 -23.11
CA SER A 305 -35.35 -14.67 -22.47
C SER A 305 -35.10 -14.63 -20.95
N GLY A 306 -34.72 -13.47 -20.40
CA GLY A 306 -34.28 -13.33 -19.01
C GLY A 306 -32.94 -14.02 -18.71
N ILE A 307 -32.16 -14.39 -19.74
CA ILE A 307 -30.85 -15.02 -19.55
C ILE A 307 -29.84 -13.99 -19.02
N LEU A 308 -29.13 -14.40 -17.97
CA LEU A 308 -28.01 -13.68 -17.42
C LEU A 308 -26.69 -14.21 -18.01
N TRP A 309 -25.78 -13.30 -18.36
CA TRP A 309 -24.49 -13.63 -18.97
C TRP A 309 -23.36 -13.42 -17.97
N ALA A 310 -22.46 -14.40 -17.81
CA ALA A 310 -21.30 -14.25 -16.94
C ALA A 310 -20.42 -13.07 -17.40
N ASP A 311 -19.84 -12.34 -16.47
CA ASP A 311 -18.98 -11.19 -16.76
C ASP A 311 -17.57 -11.59 -17.26
N ARG A 312 -17.21 -12.88 -17.13
CA ARG A 312 -15.94 -13.46 -17.63
C ARG A 312 -16.10 -14.79 -18.36
N ASN A 313 -15.06 -15.19 -19.09
CA ASN A 313 -14.99 -16.49 -19.75
C ASN A 313 -14.72 -17.60 -18.73
N LEU A 314 -15.17 -18.83 -19.02
CA LEU A 314 -14.88 -19.97 -18.17
C LEU A 314 -13.36 -20.20 -18.04
N GLY A 315 -12.90 -20.38 -16.80
CA GLY A 315 -11.48 -20.54 -16.46
C GLY A 315 -10.66 -19.25 -16.43
N ALA A 316 -11.30 -18.08 -16.52
CA ALA A 316 -10.71 -16.80 -16.12
C ALA A 316 -11.00 -16.56 -14.63
N ASN A 317 -10.04 -16.01 -13.90
CA ASN A 317 -10.26 -15.54 -12.53
C ASN A 317 -11.04 -14.22 -12.58
N THR A 318 -10.64 -13.27 -13.42
CA THR A 318 -11.22 -11.92 -13.50
C THR A 318 -11.78 -11.61 -14.90
N LYS A 319 -12.57 -10.54 -15.04
CA LYS A 319 -13.07 -10.07 -16.35
C LYS A 319 -11.97 -9.50 -17.26
N TYR A 320 -10.77 -9.25 -16.73
CA TYR A 320 -9.60 -8.73 -17.44
C TYR A 320 -8.73 -9.84 -18.05
N GLU A 321 -9.13 -11.10 -17.94
CA GLU A 321 -8.42 -12.25 -18.50
C GLU A 321 -9.16 -12.88 -19.69
N TYR A 322 -8.42 -13.60 -20.54
CA TYR A 322 -9.00 -14.25 -21.73
C TYR A 322 -9.82 -15.53 -21.43
N GLY A 323 -9.57 -16.17 -20.29
CA GLY A 323 -10.11 -17.50 -19.94
C GLY A 323 -9.47 -18.67 -20.69
N LYS A 324 -10.00 -19.88 -20.46
CA LYS A 324 -9.51 -21.12 -21.09
C LYS A 324 -10.04 -21.30 -22.53
N LEU A 325 -9.23 -21.92 -23.38
CA LEU A 325 -9.60 -22.35 -24.73
C LEU A 325 -9.86 -23.87 -24.74
N ILE A 326 -11.14 -24.23 -24.62
CA ILE A 326 -11.61 -25.58 -24.30
C ILE A 326 -12.10 -26.28 -25.57
N GLY A 327 -11.78 -27.56 -25.72
CA GLY A 327 -12.32 -28.36 -26.82
C GLY A 327 -13.81 -28.64 -26.61
N TRP A 328 -14.60 -28.70 -27.68
CA TRP A 328 -16.04 -28.89 -27.52
C TRP A 328 -16.34 -30.22 -26.82
N GLY A 329 -17.20 -30.20 -25.81
CA GLY A 329 -17.52 -31.38 -25.01
C GLY A 329 -16.45 -31.77 -23.99
N ASP A 330 -15.31 -31.08 -23.94
CA ASP A 330 -14.28 -31.37 -22.93
C ASP A 330 -14.66 -30.79 -21.56
N VAL A 331 -15.42 -31.56 -20.80
CA VAL A 331 -15.87 -31.16 -19.47
C VAL A 331 -14.72 -31.07 -18.46
N THR A 332 -13.54 -31.64 -18.73
CA THR A 332 -12.38 -31.54 -17.81
C THR A 332 -11.58 -30.26 -18.01
N MET A 333 -11.71 -29.57 -19.17
CA MET A 333 -10.94 -28.37 -19.53
C MET A 333 -9.42 -28.56 -19.63
N GLU A 334 -8.97 -29.79 -19.87
CA GLU A 334 -7.55 -30.18 -19.85
C GLU A 334 -7.09 -30.75 -21.20
N LYS A 335 -8.01 -31.16 -22.08
CA LYS A 335 -7.65 -31.83 -23.33
C LYS A 335 -7.10 -30.83 -24.33
N THR A 336 -5.94 -31.17 -24.88
CA THR A 336 -5.34 -30.44 -25.98
C THR A 336 -5.12 -31.28 -27.25
N SER A 337 -5.58 -32.54 -27.25
CA SER A 337 -5.45 -33.44 -28.41
C SER A 337 -6.07 -32.86 -29.68
N THR A 338 -5.49 -33.19 -30.82
CA THR A 338 -6.02 -32.92 -32.16
C THR A 338 -6.78 -34.11 -32.75
N GLN A 339 -6.94 -35.20 -31.99
CA GLN A 339 -7.64 -36.40 -32.42
C GLN A 339 -9.11 -36.34 -31.99
N THR A 340 -10.03 -36.42 -32.96
CA THR A 340 -11.47 -36.32 -32.72
C THR A 340 -11.99 -37.33 -31.70
N LYS A 341 -11.48 -38.56 -31.72
CA LYS A 341 -11.86 -39.65 -30.80
C LYS A 341 -11.67 -39.34 -29.30
N ASP A 342 -10.85 -38.34 -28.97
CA ASP A 342 -10.58 -37.96 -27.58
C ASP A 342 -11.66 -37.00 -27.03
N TYR A 343 -12.55 -36.51 -27.89
CA TYR A 343 -13.67 -35.64 -27.57
C TYR A 343 -15.00 -36.41 -27.70
N PRO A 344 -16.01 -36.08 -26.90
CA PRO A 344 -17.23 -36.86 -26.87
C PRO A 344 -18.12 -36.55 -28.08
N CYS A 345 -18.63 -37.61 -28.72
CA CYS A 345 -19.66 -37.53 -29.75
C CYS A 345 -21.01 -37.93 -29.14
N PRO A 346 -22.07 -37.12 -29.29
CA PRO A 346 -23.39 -37.47 -28.76
C PRO A 346 -24.16 -38.49 -29.60
N TYR A 347 -23.59 -38.94 -30.71
CA TYR A 347 -24.19 -39.91 -31.62
C TYR A 347 -23.41 -41.23 -31.60
N ASN A 348 -24.13 -42.34 -31.77
CA ASN A 348 -23.51 -43.64 -31.95
C ASN A 348 -23.10 -43.82 -33.42
N MET A 349 -21.80 -43.75 -33.69
CA MET A 349 -21.22 -43.86 -35.04
C MET A 349 -21.38 -45.26 -35.67
N ASN A 350 -21.75 -46.29 -34.88
CA ASN A 350 -21.99 -47.65 -35.38
C ASN A 350 -23.44 -47.87 -35.87
N SER A 351 -24.29 -46.84 -35.87
CA SER A 351 -25.65 -46.94 -36.41
C SER A 351 -25.63 -46.78 -37.94
N TYR A 352 -26.06 -47.83 -38.65
CA TYR A 352 -26.02 -47.96 -40.13
C TYR A 352 -26.91 -46.97 -40.93
N TYR A 353 -27.55 -45.98 -40.28
CA TYR A 353 -28.56 -45.10 -40.90
C TYR A 353 -28.22 -43.60 -40.92
N LEU A 354 -26.97 -43.22 -40.69
CA LEU A 354 -26.57 -41.83 -40.84
C LEU A 354 -26.39 -41.54 -42.36
N GLN A 355 -27.20 -40.66 -42.94
CA GLN A 355 -27.09 -40.20 -44.34
C GLN A 355 -27.29 -38.68 -44.49
N LYS A 356 -27.36 -37.93 -43.37
CA LYS A 356 -27.62 -36.48 -43.32
C LYS A 356 -26.70 -35.78 -42.32
N ASN A 357 -26.73 -34.45 -42.33
CA ASN A 357 -26.16 -33.65 -41.25
C ASN A 357 -27.08 -33.73 -40.02
N TYR A 358 -26.51 -33.94 -38.84
CA TYR A 358 -27.26 -34.05 -37.58
C TYR A 358 -26.85 -32.97 -36.59
N TYR A 359 -27.83 -32.39 -35.91
CA TYR A 359 -27.62 -31.32 -34.93
C TYR A 359 -28.19 -31.75 -33.59
N LYS A 360 -27.46 -31.51 -32.50
CA LYS A 360 -27.95 -31.77 -31.15
C LYS A 360 -27.57 -30.64 -30.22
N ASN A 361 -28.57 -29.98 -29.65
CA ASN A 361 -28.38 -29.08 -28.54
C ASN A 361 -28.03 -29.89 -27.28
N CYS A 362 -26.85 -29.65 -26.72
CA CYS A 362 -26.35 -30.34 -25.53
C CYS A 362 -26.34 -29.43 -24.28
N THR A 363 -27.01 -28.27 -24.31
CA THR A 363 -27.16 -27.36 -23.16
C THR A 363 -27.63 -28.13 -21.92
N GLY A 364 -26.90 -28.03 -20.81
CA GLY A 364 -27.22 -28.65 -19.52
C GLY A 364 -26.92 -30.15 -19.39
N ASP A 365 -26.53 -30.84 -20.47
CA ASP A 365 -26.13 -32.25 -20.39
C ASP A 365 -24.67 -32.33 -19.92
N THR A 366 -24.45 -32.61 -18.63
CA THR A 366 -23.12 -32.61 -17.98
C THR A 366 -22.10 -33.59 -18.58
N ARG A 367 -22.50 -34.43 -19.54
CA ARG A 367 -21.57 -35.25 -20.34
C ARG A 367 -20.86 -34.46 -21.45
N TYR A 368 -21.42 -33.30 -21.83
CA TYR A 368 -20.95 -32.48 -22.96
C TYR A 368 -20.89 -30.98 -22.60
N ASP A 369 -21.82 -30.47 -21.77
CA ASP A 369 -21.84 -29.08 -21.32
C ASP A 369 -20.85 -28.89 -20.16
N VAL A 370 -19.70 -28.31 -20.48
CA VAL A 370 -18.64 -28.05 -19.50
C VAL A 370 -19.03 -27.01 -18.45
N VAL A 371 -19.91 -26.04 -18.77
CA VAL A 371 -20.37 -25.06 -17.79
C VAL A 371 -21.25 -25.73 -16.74
N ALA A 372 -22.21 -26.55 -17.19
CA ALA A 372 -23.09 -27.29 -16.28
C ALA A 372 -22.30 -28.28 -15.40
N TYR A 373 -21.25 -28.88 -15.94
CA TYR A 373 -20.36 -29.78 -15.19
C TYR A 373 -19.50 -29.03 -14.16
N GLN A 374 -18.91 -27.89 -14.52
CA GLN A 374 -17.95 -27.16 -13.69
C GLN A 374 -18.62 -26.26 -12.64
N LEU A 375 -19.72 -25.59 -12.99
CA LEU A 375 -20.39 -24.60 -12.14
C LEU A 375 -21.67 -25.14 -11.50
N GLY A 376 -22.23 -26.24 -12.01
CA GLY A 376 -23.46 -26.85 -11.52
C GLY A 376 -24.65 -26.70 -12.46
N SER A 377 -25.74 -27.42 -12.16
CA SER A 377 -26.87 -27.65 -13.08
C SER A 377 -27.75 -26.43 -13.39
N GLU A 378 -27.49 -25.28 -12.76
CA GLU A 378 -28.18 -24.01 -13.01
C GLU A 378 -27.43 -23.09 -14.00
N TYR A 379 -26.25 -23.50 -14.46
CA TYR A 379 -25.41 -22.77 -15.39
C TYR A 379 -25.18 -23.58 -16.66
N TYR A 380 -25.02 -22.89 -17.80
CA TYR A 380 -25.00 -23.55 -19.10
C TYR A 380 -24.01 -22.93 -20.08
N THR A 381 -23.57 -23.74 -21.05
CA THR A 381 -22.94 -23.25 -22.27
C THR A 381 -24.04 -22.68 -23.18
N PRO A 382 -23.90 -21.47 -23.74
CA PRO A 382 -24.93 -20.90 -24.60
C PRO A 382 -25.11 -21.74 -25.86
N ASN A 383 -26.35 -21.91 -26.30
CA ASN A 383 -26.67 -22.49 -27.60
C ASN A 383 -26.85 -21.39 -28.68
N THR A 384 -27.17 -21.81 -29.89
CA THR A 384 -27.35 -20.92 -31.05
C THR A 384 -28.43 -19.85 -30.81
N ASP A 385 -29.54 -20.19 -30.16
CA ASP A 385 -30.62 -19.22 -29.90
C ASP A 385 -30.17 -18.16 -28.89
N ASN A 386 -29.41 -18.55 -27.87
CA ASN A 386 -28.88 -17.62 -26.87
C ASN A 386 -27.92 -16.60 -27.49
N TRP A 387 -26.98 -17.07 -28.33
CA TRP A 387 -26.05 -16.19 -29.04
C TRP A 387 -26.76 -15.26 -30.02
N ASN A 388 -27.74 -15.77 -30.77
CA ASN A 388 -28.52 -14.96 -31.70
C ASN A 388 -29.31 -13.87 -30.97
N GLU A 389 -29.94 -14.19 -29.84
CA GLU A 389 -30.64 -13.20 -29.02
C GLU A 389 -29.68 -12.12 -28.50
N LEU A 390 -28.50 -12.50 -27.99
CA LEU A 390 -27.50 -11.55 -27.51
C LEU A 390 -27.10 -10.55 -28.61
N PHE A 391 -26.72 -11.04 -29.80
CA PHE A 391 -26.26 -10.17 -30.88
C PHE A 391 -27.39 -9.40 -31.58
N ASN A 392 -28.65 -9.83 -31.47
CA ASN A 392 -29.80 -9.12 -32.03
C ASN A 392 -30.32 -8.00 -31.12
N ASN A 393 -29.95 -7.98 -29.84
CA ASN A 393 -30.45 -7.01 -28.85
C ASN A 393 -29.32 -6.19 -28.21
N CYS A 394 -28.10 -6.26 -28.76
CA CYS A 394 -26.95 -5.51 -28.28
C CYS A 394 -26.19 -4.87 -29.44
N SER A 395 -25.72 -3.64 -29.19
CA SER A 395 -24.81 -2.92 -30.08
C SER A 395 -23.35 -3.16 -29.66
N GLY A 396 -22.49 -3.48 -30.64
CA GLY A 396 -21.09 -3.85 -30.40
C GLY A 396 -20.05 -2.78 -30.78
N CYS A 397 -18.97 -2.68 -30.01
CA CYS A 397 -17.74 -1.97 -30.41
C CYS A 397 -16.49 -2.62 -29.81
N PHE A 398 -15.34 -2.54 -30.50
CA PHE A 398 -14.07 -3.07 -29.98
C PHE A 398 -13.35 -2.05 -29.09
N GLU A 399 -12.92 -2.49 -27.90
CA GLU A 399 -12.12 -1.69 -26.97
C GLU A 399 -11.05 -2.53 -26.26
N THR A 400 -10.25 -1.87 -25.42
CA THR A 400 -9.24 -2.50 -24.56
C THR A 400 -9.66 -2.31 -23.11
N LEU A 401 -9.74 -3.41 -22.36
CA LEU A 401 -9.88 -3.37 -20.91
C LEU A 401 -8.52 -3.45 -20.26
N THR A 402 -8.29 -2.63 -19.23
CA THR A 402 -7.05 -2.59 -18.46
C THR A 402 -7.38 -2.78 -16.98
N ASP A 403 -6.67 -3.70 -16.30
CA ASP A 403 -6.80 -3.92 -14.87
C ASP A 403 -5.97 -2.89 -14.06
N LYS A 404 -6.05 -2.98 -12.72
CA LYS A 404 -5.31 -2.10 -11.80
C LYS A 404 -3.78 -2.25 -11.88
N ASP A 405 -3.31 -3.39 -12.40
CA ASP A 405 -1.89 -3.73 -12.56
C ASP A 405 -1.38 -3.38 -13.98
N ASN A 406 -2.17 -2.66 -14.78
CA ASN A 406 -1.91 -2.29 -16.17
C ASN A 406 -1.86 -3.45 -17.18
N ASN A 407 -2.34 -4.65 -16.83
CA ASN A 407 -2.54 -5.71 -17.82
C ASN A 407 -3.75 -5.38 -18.67
N SER A 408 -3.63 -5.57 -19.98
CA SER A 408 -4.66 -5.18 -20.94
C SER A 408 -5.07 -6.30 -21.87
N ILE A 409 -6.38 -6.40 -22.15
CA ILE A 409 -6.95 -7.34 -23.12
C ILE A 409 -7.86 -6.62 -24.11
N ASN A 410 -7.84 -7.07 -25.36
CA ASN A 410 -8.80 -6.59 -26.36
C ASN A 410 -10.12 -7.35 -26.22
N VAL A 411 -11.22 -6.60 -26.25
CA VAL A 411 -12.58 -7.13 -26.08
C VAL A 411 -13.53 -6.59 -27.15
N LEU A 412 -14.59 -7.35 -27.41
CA LEU A 412 -15.83 -6.81 -27.98
C LEU A 412 -16.70 -6.38 -26.80
N LYS A 413 -16.96 -5.08 -26.69
CA LYS A 413 -17.97 -4.52 -25.80
C LYS A 413 -19.33 -4.63 -26.46
N LEU A 414 -20.26 -5.29 -25.80
CA LEU A 414 -21.68 -5.33 -26.17
C LEU A 414 -22.45 -4.47 -25.18
N THR A 415 -23.21 -3.51 -25.67
CA THR A 415 -24.12 -2.69 -24.86
C THR A 415 -25.55 -3.11 -25.18
N SER A 416 -26.33 -3.47 -24.16
CA SER A 416 -27.74 -3.83 -24.33
C SER A 416 -28.52 -2.65 -24.91
N ASP A 417 -29.30 -2.91 -25.95
CA ASP A 417 -30.23 -1.92 -26.53
C ASP A 417 -31.49 -1.75 -25.65
N ILE A 418 -31.64 -2.57 -24.60
CA ILE A 418 -32.82 -2.61 -23.72
C ILE A 418 -32.58 -1.85 -22.42
N ASN A 419 -31.55 -2.24 -21.66
CA ASN A 419 -31.25 -1.66 -20.34
C ASN A 419 -29.89 -0.96 -20.25
N HIS A 420 -29.13 -0.92 -21.35
CA HIS A 420 -27.80 -0.31 -21.44
C HIS A 420 -26.71 -0.93 -20.55
N GLU A 421 -26.97 -2.09 -19.95
CA GLU A 421 -25.93 -2.88 -19.29
C GLU A 421 -24.92 -3.39 -20.32
N VAL A 422 -23.69 -3.62 -19.86
CA VAL A 422 -22.53 -3.90 -20.72
C VAL A 422 -21.97 -5.28 -20.45
N LEU A 423 -21.72 -6.03 -21.53
CA LEU A 423 -21.02 -7.31 -21.53
C LEU A 423 -19.72 -7.22 -22.32
N TYR A 424 -18.64 -7.78 -21.77
CA TYR A 424 -17.33 -7.83 -22.40
C TYR A 424 -16.95 -9.23 -22.85
N LEU A 425 -16.70 -9.41 -24.14
CA LEU A 425 -16.25 -10.67 -24.72
C LEU A 425 -14.79 -10.56 -25.20
N PRO A 426 -13.82 -11.17 -24.50
CA PRO A 426 -12.41 -11.17 -24.90
C PRO A 426 -12.15 -11.74 -26.29
N LEU A 427 -11.18 -11.14 -26.99
CA LEU A 427 -10.64 -11.62 -28.27
C LEU A 427 -9.60 -12.72 -28.00
N SER A 428 -10.03 -13.84 -27.41
CA SER A 428 -9.12 -14.86 -26.86
C SER A 428 -8.33 -15.67 -27.89
N GLY A 429 -8.67 -15.55 -29.17
CA GLY A 429 -8.16 -16.42 -30.23
C GLY A 429 -8.74 -17.83 -30.15
N ASN A 430 -8.08 -18.77 -30.81
CA ASN A 430 -8.42 -20.19 -30.76
C ASN A 430 -7.16 -21.05 -30.60
N ARG A 431 -7.36 -22.32 -30.28
CA ARG A 431 -6.29 -23.30 -30.07
C ARG A 431 -6.43 -24.50 -30.99
N SER A 432 -5.31 -25.01 -31.51
CA SER A 432 -5.19 -26.36 -32.10
C SER A 432 -3.96 -27.04 -31.52
N GLY A 433 -4.11 -28.22 -30.92
CA GLY A 433 -3.02 -28.78 -30.12
C GLY A 433 -2.72 -27.87 -28.92
N ASN A 434 -1.44 -27.58 -28.67
CA ASN A 434 -1.04 -26.56 -27.69
C ASN A 434 -0.85 -25.16 -28.32
N ASN A 435 -1.07 -25.01 -29.63
CA ASN A 435 -0.81 -23.76 -30.34
C ASN A 435 -2.03 -22.84 -30.29
N ILE A 436 -1.85 -21.63 -29.76
CA ILE A 436 -2.86 -20.58 -29.73
C ILE A 436 -2.61 -19.59 -30.87
N THR A 437 -3.65 -19.21 -31.60
CA THR A 437 -3.58 -18.23 -32.68
C THR A 437 -4.67 -17.16 -32.55
N ASN A 438 -4.49 -16.00 -33.18
CA ASN A 438 -5.46 -14.88 -33.21
C ASN A 438 -5.82 -14.25 -31.84
N ARG A 439 -5.02 -14.48 -30.79
CA ARG A 439 -5.22 -13.84 -29.50
C ARG A 439 -5.05 -12.32 -29.61
N GLY A 440 -5.96 -11.57 -28.98
CA GLY A 440 -6.07 -10.12 -29.07
C GLY A 440 -6.67 -9.62 -30.39
N VAL A 441 -6.95 -10.51 -31.35
CA VAL A 441 -7.42 -10.14 -32.70
C VAL A 441 -8.83 -10.66 -32.99
N LYS A 442 -9.15 -11.88 -32.55
CA LYS A 442 -10.45 -12.51 -32.81
C LYS A 442 -11.02 -13.14 -31.55
N GLY A 443 -12.32 -12.97 -31.33
CA GLY A 443 -13.08 -13.77 -30.37
C GLY A 443 -13.59 -15.04 -31.05
N TYR A 444 -13.44 -16.19 -30.41
CA TYR A 444 -14.03 -17.46 -30.85
C TYR A 444 -14.73 -18.12 -29.67
N TYR A 445 -16.03 -18.39 -29.82
CA TYR A 445 -16.89 -18.86 -28.75
C TYR A 445 -17.71 -20.08 -29.19
N TRP A 446 -17.73 -21.12 -28.35
CA TRP A 446 -18.54 -22.30 -28.63
C TRP A 446 -20.03 -22.05 -28.42
N SER A 447 -20.84 -22.69 -29.27
CA SER A 447 -22.23 -23.03 -29.01
C SER A 447 -22.32 -24.43 -28.38
N ALA A 448 -23.34 -24.68 -27.57
CA ALA A 448 -23.68 -26.00 -27.05
C ALA A 448 -24.27 -26.95 -28.12
N VAL A 449 -24.38 -26.51 -29.38
CA VAL A 449 -24.96 -27.28 -30.49
C VAL A 449 -23.89 -28.08 -31.23
N PHE A 450 -23.89 -29.40 -31.03
CA PHE A 450 -23.07 -30.32 -31.81
C PHE A 450 -23.61 -30.48 -33.23
N CYS A 451 -22.70 -30.56 -34.20
CA CYS A 451 -22.98 -30.77 -35.61
C CYS A 451 -22.17 -31.97 -36.14
N LEU A 452 -22.86 -33.02 -36.59
CA LEU A 452 -22.25 -34.11 -37.35
C LEU A 452 -22.46 -33.85 -38.83
N TRP A 453 -21.39 -33.55 -39.56
CA TRP A 453 -21.45 -33.21 -40.99
C TRP A 453 -20.92 -34.35 -41.87
N PHE A 454 -21.63 -34.67 -42.97
CA PHE A 454 -21.22 -35.70 -43.92
C PHE A 454 -20.73 -35.10 -45.25
N GLY A 455 -19.46 -35.36 -45.58
CA GLY A 455 -18.80 -34.87 -46.80
C GLY A 455 -17.92 -35.93 -47.45
N GLY A 456 -18.41 -37.16 -47.55
CA GLY A 456 -17.63 -38.35 -47.94
C GLY A 456 -17.08 -39.14 -46.76
N GLN A 457 -16.91 -38.47 -45.61
CA GLN A 457 -16.71 -39.05 -44.29
C GLN A 457 -17.43 -38.18 -43.24
N TYR A 458 -17.60 -38.68 -42.02
CA TYR A 458 -18.19 -37.91 -40.92
C TYR A 458 -17.18 -36.97 -40.28
N HIS A 459 -17.62 -35.74 -40.04
CA HIS A 459 -16.86 -34.71 -39.35
C HIS A 459 -17.63 -34.24 -38.11
N GLU A 460 -17.02 -34.41 -36.94
CA GLU A 460 -17.57 -33.94 -35.67
C GLU A 460 -17.20 -32.47 -35.45
N LYS A 461 -18.22 -31.61 -35.45
CA LYS A 461 -18.08 -30.16 -35.37
C LYS A 461 -19.06 -29.58 -34.35
N SER A 462 -18.91 -28.29 -34.07
CA SER A 462 -19.89 -27.51 -33.32
C SER A 462 -19.96 -26.08 -33.86
N GLY A 463 -21.09 -25.42 -33.59
CA GLY A 463 -21.29 -24.00 -33.91
C GLY A 463 -20.30 -23.12 -33.15
N VAL A 464 -19.66 -22.20 -33.87
CA VAL A 464 -18.75 -21.20 -33.31
C VAL A 464 -19.22 -19.82 -33.74
N TYR A 465 -19.31 -18.94 -32.76
CA TYR A 465 -19.48 -17.52 -32.97
C TYR A 465 -18.10 -16.87 -32.92
N TYR A 466 -17.76 -16.14 -33.98
CA TYR A 466 -16.51 -15.41 -34.02
C TYR A 466 -16.71 -13.98 -34.51
N PHE A 467 -15.87 -13.10 -33.96
CA PHE A 467 -15.93 -11.68 -34.24
C PHE A 467 -14.53 -11.07 -34.21
N PHE A 468 -14.34 -10.05 -35.03
CA PHE A 468 -13.07 -9.35 -35.17
C PHE A 468 -13.28 -7.98 -35.82
N LYS A 469 -12.35 -7.07 -35.54
CA LYS A 469 -12.32 -5.73 -36.11
C LYS A 469 -11.78 -5.79 -37.53
N GLU A 470 -12.59 -5.44 -38.53
CA GLU A 470 -12.07 -5.19 -39.90
C GLU A 470 -11.77 -3.70 -40.11
N LYS A 471 -11.06 -3.37 -41.19
CA LYS A 471 -10.82 -1.97 -41.58
C LYS A 471 -12.10 -1.25 -42.04
N ASP A 472 -13.12 -1.99 -42.50
CA ASP A 472 -14.32 -1.46 -43.15
C ASP A 472 -15.64 -1.85 -42.44
N GLY A 473 -15.58 -2.33 -41.20
CA GLY A 473 -16.76 -2.67 -40.39
C GLY A 473 -16.49 -3.78 -39.37
N ASP A 474 -17.38 -3.94 -38.41
CA ASP A 474 -17.30 -5.02 -37.41
C ASP A 474 -18.02 -6.27 -37.95
N THR A 475 -17.34 -7.42 -37.90
CA THR A 475 -17.87 -8.69 -38.42
C THR A 475 -18.23 -9.62 -37.27
N VAL A 476 -19.49 -10.09 -37.21
CA VAL A 476 -19.94 -11.23 -36.39
C VAL A 476 -20.41 -12.34 -37.33
N GLN A 477 -19.84 -13.53 -37.22
CA GLN A 477 -20.17 -14.67 -38.09
C GLN A 477 -20.34 -15.96 -37.30
N GLU A 478 -21.29 -16.78 -37.75
CA GLU A 478 -21.48 -18.16 -37.29
C GLU A 478 -20.80 -19.11 -38.28
N SER A 479 -20.05 -20.09 -37.78
CA SER A 479 -19.46 -21.16 -38.58
C SER A 479 -19.41 -22.47 -37.80
N ASN A 480 -18.97 -23.56 -38.43
CA ASN A 480 -18.82 -24.86 -37.79
C ASN A 480 -17.34 -25.29 -37.79
N TYR A 481 -16.77 -25.47 -36.60
CA TYR A 481 -15.38 -25.92 -36.42
C TYR A 481 -15.30 -27.29 -35.78
N TYR A 482 -14.19 -28.00 -36.02
CA TYR A 482 -13.91 -29.29 -35.41
C TYR A 482 -13.91 -29.20 -33.88
N THR A 483 -14.53 -30.18 -33.22
CA THR A 483 -14.63 -30.26 -31.76
C THR A 483 -13.28 -30.28 -31.04
N THR A 484 -12.22 -30.67 -31.74
CA THR A 484 -10.83 -30.70 -31.24
C THR A 484 -10.21 -29.30 -31.05
N MET A 485 -10.79 -28.26 -31.66
CA MET A 485 -10.31 -26.89 -31.51
C MET A 485 -10.61 -26.36 -30.11
N GLY A 486 -9.69 -25.61 -29.50
CA GLY A 486 -10.00 -24.89 -28.27
C GLY A 486 -10.61 -23.53 -28.58
N MET A 487 -11.83 -23.27 -28.09
CA MET A 487 -12.50 -21.97 -28.17
C MET A 487 -12.92 -21.51 -26.77
N SER A 488 -13.27 -20.24 -26.64
CA SER A 488 -13.77 -19.69 -25.37
C SER A 488 -15.19 -20.17 -25.11
N ILE A 489 -15.57 -20.16 -23.83
CA ILE A 489 -16.93 -20.44 -23.39
C ILE A 489 -17.35 -19.32 -22.45
N ARG A 490 -18.50 -18.72 -22.71
CA ARG A 490 -19.09 -17.66 -21.89
C ARG A 490 -20.30 -18.24 -21.14
N PRO A 491 -20.20 -18.55 -19.84
CA PRO A 491 -21.30 -19.14 -19.08
C PRO A 491 -22.56 -18.26 -19.10
N ILE A 492 -23.72 -18.92 -19.07
CA ILE A 492 -25.03 -18.26 -18.90
C ILE A 492 -25.83 -18.93 -17.78
N LYS A 493 -26.82 -18.20 -17.26
CA LYS A 493 -27.82 -18.66 -16.30
C LYS A 493 -29.21 -18.25 -16.78
N TYR A 494 -30.17 -19.17 -16.82
CA TYR A 494 -31.57 -18.78 -17.10
C TYR A 494 -32.15 -18.06 -15.89
N GLY A 495 -32.72 -16.86 -16.09
CA GLY A 495 -33.49 -16.15 -15.07
C GLY A 495 -34.72 -16.97 -14.65
N LYS A 496 -35.11 -16.84 -13.38
CA LYS A 496 -36.31 -17.49 -12.84
C LYS A 496 -37.59 -16.82 -13.30
#